data_AF-A0A2P7SBL2-F1
#
_entry.id   AF-A0A2P7SBL2-F1
#
_cell.length_a   1.000
_cell.length_b   1.000
_cell.length_c   1.000
_cell.angle_alpha   90.00
_cell.angle_beta   90.00
_cell.angle_gamma   90.00
#
_symmetry.space_group_name_H-M   'P 1'
#
loop_
_entity.id
_entity.type
_entity.pdbx_description
1 polymer ?
#
loop_
_entity_poly.entity_id
_entity_poly.type
_entity_poly.pdbx_seq_one_letter_code
_entity_poly.pdbx_strand_id
1 'polypeptide(L)'
;MKAWNRLGLTVALAAALVAGSLAVGAVQADAMVVVPAGNRSATQPPIPNTSALRARAFNTTYEAKYEQIIALLKRETKLMAQIKKAAATYRIDPIHIVGALVGEHTYNVSAVGTMQTYYVKALAYANADFAFRYKGVAVQTFLERPEFSRCTAKQGSAELWSCRDQVWDEAFRGKTVGGVAYEPLSFQRAFFQPFYAGQTFGLGQISPLTALEVTDMVNKVSGFDRLTPDRPQAIYRDIMDPDRASIYIAAIVRDSIDAYAAKGFDISGNPGITATLYNVGQPRRRAAQLRAAVASGSDRKLPVENYYGWLINDRLDQLKALLGTTTQ
;
A
#
# COMPACT_ATOMS: atom_id res chain seq x y z
N MET A 1 20.26 -95.68 3.27
CA MET A 1 19.06 -96.55 3.34
C MET A 1 17.85 -95.70 3.70
N LYS A 2 16.77 -95.93 2.96
CA LYS A 2 15.34 -95.59 3.11
C LYS A 2 14.85 -94.70 4.28
N ALA A 3 13.95 -93.80 3.86
CA ALA A 3 13.03 -92.91 4.58
C ALA A 3 12.29 -93.46 5.81
N TRP A 4 11.84 -92.55 6.69
CA TRP A 4 10.44 -92.40 7.11
C TRP A 4 10.13 -91.11 7.91
N ASN A 5 9.33 -90.25 7.29
CA ASN A 5 8.11 -89.59 7.77
C ASN A 5 7.75 -89.48 9.28
N ARG A 6 7.47 -88.23 9.71
CA ARG A 6 6.14 -87.67 10.16
C ARG A 6 6.06 -87.03 11.57
N LEU A 7 5.74 -85.72 11.50
CA LEU A 7 4.66 -84.95 12.16
C LEU A 7 4.67 -84.63 13.67
N GLY A 8 4.35 -83.35 13.94
CA GLY A 8 3.90 -82.75 15.21
C GLY A 8 4.84 -81.62 15.63
N LEU A 9 4.46 -80.36 15.85
CA LEU A 9 3.15 -79.76 16.13
C LEU A 9 3.29 -78.24 15.83
N THR A 10 2.31 -77.68 15.13
CA THR A 10 2.20 -76.25 14.82
C THR A 10 1.73 -75.43 16.03
N VAL A 11 2.48 -74.40 16.41
CA VAL A 11 1.99 -73.29 17.25
C VAL A 11 2.05 -72.01 16.41
N ALA A 12 0.88 -71.46 16.12
CA ALA A 12 0.72 -70.19 15.43
C ALA A 12 0.92 -69.02 16.40
N LEU A 13 1.82 -68.09 16.06
CA LEU A 13 1.87 -66.76 16.67
C LEU A 13 1.60 -65.73 15.57
N ALA A 14 0.41 -65.13 15.60
CA ALA A 14 0.05 -64.01 14.73
C ALA A 14 0.59 -62.71 15.36
N ALA A 15 1.58 -62.08 14.72
CA ALA A 15 2.05 -60.74 15.06
C ALA A 15 1.30 -59.71 14.20
N ALA A 16 0.45 -58.90 14.83
CA ALA A 16 -0.26 -57.81 14.19
C ALA A 16 0.69 -56.61 13.98
N LEU A 17 1.03 -56.33 12.71
CA LEU A 17 1.68 -55.10 12.28
C LEU A 17 0.64 -53.98 12.18
N VAL A 18 0.66 -53.04 13.13
CA VAL A 18 -0.08 -51.77 13.02
C VAL A 18 0.74 -50.81 12.18
N ALA A 19 0.43 -50.72 10.89
CA ALA A 19 0.94 -49.67 10.01
C ALA A 19 0.15 -48.38 10.27
N GLY A 20 0.72 -47.47 11.07
CA GLY A 20 0.20 -46.12 11.24
C GLY A 20 0.44 -45.28 9.98
N SER A 21 -0.60 -45.10 9.17
CA SER A 21 -0.59 -44.19 8.03
C SER A 21 -0.68 -42.74 8.53
N LEU A 22 0.46 -42.04 8.56
CA LEU A 22 0.49 -40.58 8.65
C LEU A 22 -0.08 -40.00 7.36
N ALA A 23 -1.37 -39.68 7.36
CA ALA A 23 -1.98 -38.86 6.32
C ALA A 23 -1.41 -37.45 6.40
N VAL A 24 -0.31 -37.20 5.68
CA VAL A 24 0.15 -35.85 5.39
C VAL A 24 -0.90 -35.21 4.48
N GLY A 25 -1.79 -34.41 5.06
CA GLY A 25 -2.75 -33.63 4.28
C GLY A 25 -1.99 -32.76 3.28
N ALA A 26 -2.22 -32.98 1.99
CA ALA A 26 -1.70 -32.11 0.94
C ALA A 26 -2.28 -30.71 1.17
N VAL A 27 -1.43 -29.76 1.54
CA VAL A 27 -1.78 -28.34 1.51
C VAL A 27 -2.01 -28.00 0.03
N GLN A 28 -3.27 -27.88 -0.38
CA GLN A 28 -3.57 -27.33 -1.69
C GLN A 28 -3.13 -25.87 -1.68
N ALA A 29 -2.05 -25.57 -2.40
CA ALA A 29 -1.71 -24.21 -2.70
C ALA A 29 -2.76 -23.69 -3.69
N ASP A 30 -3.67 -22.83 -3.21
CA ASP A 30 -4.56 -22.07 -4.09
C ASP A 30 -3.69 -21.39 -5.16
N ALA A 31 -4.00 -21.65 -6.43
CA ALA A 31 -3.31 -21.01 -7.54
C ALA A 31 -3.43 -19.49 -7.40
N MET A 32 -2.32 -18.78 -7.64
CA MET A 32 -2.31 -17.32 -7.62
C MET A 32 -3.27 -16.77 -8.68
N VAL A 33 -4.20 -15.92 -8.26
CA VAL A 33 -5.19 -15.31 -9.14
C VAL A 33 -4.57 -14.08 -9.79
N VAL A 34 -4.33 -14.14 -11.09
CA VAL A 34 -3.88 -12.98 -11.86
C VAL A 34 -5.05 -12.03 -12.07
N VAL A 35 -4.94 -10.80 -11.55
CA VAL A 35 -5.98 -9.78 -11.70
C VAL A 35 -5.87 -9.17 -13.10
N PRO A 36 -6.89 -9.30 -13.97
CA PRO A 36 -6.80 -8.79 -15.33
C PRO A 36 -6.64 -7.27 -15.37
N ALA A 37 -5.96 -6.77 -16.39
CA ALA A 37 -5.85 -5.33 -16.66
C ALA A 37 -7.21 -4.71 -17.01
N GLY A 38 -7.33 -3.40 -16.83
CA GLY A 38 -8.54 -2.63 -17.17
C GLY A 38 -9.62 -2.67 -16.10
N ASN A 39 -10.69 -1.90 -16.31
CA ASN A 39 -11.70 -1.65 -15.30
C ASN A 39 -12.64 -2.83 -15.05
N ARG A 40 -12.99 -3.05 -13.77
CA ARG A 40 -14.07 -3.99 -13.40
C ARG A 40 -15.46 -3.38 -13.54
N SER A 41 -15.55 -2.04 -13.50
CA SER A 41 -16.78 -1.28 -13.67
C SER A 41 -16.81 -0.59 -15.04
N ALA A 42 -17.93 -0.71 -15.76
CA ALA A 42 -18.12 -0.05 -17.06
C ALA A 42 -18.16 1.47 -16.96
N THR A 43 -18.63 2.00 -15.83
CA THR A 43 -18.71 3.43 -15.56
C THR A 43 -17.85 3.81 -14.36
N GLN A 44 -17.41 5.07 -14.34
CA GLN A 44 -16.58 5.59 -13.28
C GLN A 44 -17.32 5.52 -11.92
N PRO A 45 -16.69 4.93 -10.89
CA PRO A 45 -17.23 4.95 -9.54
C PRO A 45 -17.45 6.38 -9.02
N PRO A 46 -18.39 6.60 -8.08
CA PRO A 46 -18.64 7.92 -7.52
C PRO A 46 -17.39 8.59 -6.96
N ILE A 47 -17.19 9.86 -7.32
CA ILE A 47 -16.11 10.69 -6.78
C ILE A 47 -16.61 11.35 -5.48
N PRO A 48 -15.84 11.27 -4.37
CA PRO A 48 -16.24 11.89 -3.11
C PRO A 48 -16.48 13.40 -3.22
N ASN A 49 -17.50 13.90 -2.52
CA ASN A 49 -17.86 15.33 -2.49
C ASN A 49 -16.69 16.25 -2.10
N THR A 50 -15.76 15.79 -1.25
CA THR A 50 -14.56 16.55 -0.85
C THR A 50 -13.65 16.87 -2.02
N SER A 51 -13.55 15.99 -3.02
CA SER A 51 -12.81 16.26 -4.26
C SER A 51 -13.54 17.30 -5.12
N ALA A 52 -14.87 17.22 -5.19
CA ALA A 52 -15.68 18.21 -5.92
C ALA A 52 -15.59 19.61 -5.29
N LEU A 53 -15.62 19.70 -3.95
CA LEU A 53 -15.46 20.95 -3.22
C LEU A 53 -14.08 21.57 -3.47
N ARG A 54 -13.00 20.78 -3.49
CA ARG A 54 -11.65 21.27 -3.84
C ARG A 54 -11.57 21.79 -5.26
N ALA A 55 -12.10 21.06 -6.25
CA ALA A 55 -12.10 21.50 -7.63
C ALA A 55 -12.83 22.85 -7.79
N ARG A 56 -13.99 23.00 -7.13
CA ARG A 56 -14.74 24.28 -7.08
C ARG A 56 -13.96 25.39 -6.40
N ALA A 57 -13.33 25.11 -5.25
CA ALA A 57 -12.55 26.11 -4.51
C ALA A 57 -11.36 26.67 -5.31
N PHE A 58 -10.80 25.89 -6.23
CA PHE A 58 -9.70 26.31 -7.12
C PHE A 58 -10.17 26.68 -8.53
N ASN A 59 -11.48 26.84 -8.76
CA ASN A 59 -12.08 27.16 -10.06
C ASN A 59 -11.53 26.32 -11.22
N THR A 60 -11.50 25.00 -11.04
CA THR A 60 -10.92 24.05 -12.00
C THR A 60 -11.82 22.82 -12.19
N THR A 61 -11.54 22.02 -13.22
CA THR A 61 -12.22 20.75 -13.51
C THR A 61 -11.25 19.58 -13.41
N TYR A 62 -11.77 18.35 -13.25
CA TYR A 62 -10.89 17.17 -13.24
C TYR A 62 -10.13 16.99 -14.56
N GLU A 63 -10.77 17.28 -15.69
CA GLU A 63 -10.10 17.22 -17.00
C GLU A 63 -8.96 18.24 -17.10
N ALA A 64 -9.19 19.50 -16.69
CA ALA A 64 -8.13 20.50 -16.70
C ALA A 64 -6.96 20.11 -15.78
N LYS A 65 -7.24 19.52 -14.62
CA LYS A 65 -6.21 19.01 -13.70
C LYS A 65 -5.46 17.82 -14.29
N TYR A 66 -6.16 16.92 -14.97
CA TYR A 66 -5.58 15.80 -15.70
C TYR A 66 -4.62 16.31 -16.79
N GLU A 67 -5.06 17.23 -17.64
CA GLU A 67 -4.22 17.84 -18.68
C GLU A 67 -2.97 18.51 -18.09
N GLN A 68 -3.10 19.20 -16.95
CA GLN A 68 -1.97 19.83 -16.26
C GLN A 68 -0.90 18.82 -15.83
N ILE A 69 -1.27 17.71 -15.18
CA ILE A 69 -0.30 16.70 -14.77
C ILE A 69 0.32 15.99 -15.98
N ILE A 70 -0.46 15.72 -17.03
CA ILE A 70 0.07 15.16 -18.28
C ILE A 70 1.09 16.11 -18.92
N ALA A 71 0.80 17.40 -18.98
CA ALA A 71 1.72 18.40 -19.51
C ALA A 71 3.00 18.51 -18.67
N LEU A 72 2.90 18.42 -17.34
CA LEU A 72 4.06 18.37 -16.45
C LEU A 72 4.92 17.14 -16.74
N LEU A 73 4.33 15.94 -16.77
CA LEU A 73 5.08 14.70 -17.01
C LEU A 73 5.74 14.69 -18.39
N LYS A 74 5.12 15.26 -19.42
CA LYS A 74 5.72 15.41 -20.75
C LYS A 74 6.93 16.34 -20.75
N ARG A 75 6.85 17.46 -20.03
CA ARG A 75 7.89 18.49 -20.00
C ARG A 75 9.07 18.11 -19.11
N GLU A 76 8.82 17.52 -17.96
CA GLU A 76 9.82 17.23 -16.93
C GLU A 76 10.55 15.89 -17.23
N THR A 77 11.41 15.87 -18.25
CA THR A 77 12.11 14.66 -18.70
C THR A 77 13.00 14.04 -17.61
N LYS A 78 13.61 14.86 -16.74
CA LYS A 78 14.38 14.39 -15.58
C LYS A 78 13.49 13.58 -14.62
N LEU A 79 12.28 14.06 -14.33
CA LEU A 79 11.32 13.36 -13.49
C LEU A 79 10.91 12.03 -14.13
N MET A 80 10.63 12.01 -15.43
CA MET A 80 10.29 10.76 -16.13
C MET A 80 11.43 9.74 -16.12
N ALA A 81 12.68 10.18 -16.26
CA ALA A 81 13.85 9.30 -16.13
C ALA A 81 13.97 8.72 -14.71
N GLN A 82 13.69 9.52 -13.68
CA GLN A 82 13.69 9.07 -12.29
C GLN A 82 12.57 8.08 -12.01
N ILE A 83 11.35 8.33 -12.52
CA ILE A 83 10.22 7.40 -12.43
C ILE A 83 10.62 6.03 -13.01
N LYS A 84 11.19 6.01 -14.21
CA LYS A 84 11.66 4.78 -14.87
C LYS A 84 12.75 4.08 -14.04
N LYS A 85 13.73 4.83 -13.52
CA LYS A 85 14.80 4.29 -12.68
C LYS A 85 14.28 3.70 -11.37
N ALA A 86 13.39 4.41 -10.68
CA ALA A 86 12.78 3.95 -9.44
C ALA A 86 11.95 2.68 -9.69
N ALA A 87 11.11 2.68 -10.74
CA ALA A 87 10.32 1.52 -11.12
C ALA A 87 11.18 0.28 -11.39
N ALA A 88 12.26 0.43 -12.17
CA ALA A 88 13.22 -0.65 -12.43
C ALA A 88 13.87 -1.17 -11.13
N THR A 89 14.29 -0.26 -10.25
CA THR A 89 14.93 -0.59 -8.96
C THR A 89 13.99 -1.43 -8.07
N TYR A 90 12.69 -1.09 -8.06
CA TYR A 90 11.67 -1.78 -7.26
C TYR A 90 10.99 -2.93 -8.00
N ARG A 91 11.41 -3.22 -9.25
CA ARG A 91 10.85 -4.27 -10.11
C ARG A 91 9.34 -4.16 -10.27
N ILE A 92 8.88 -2.96 -10.63
CA ILE A 92 7.50 -2.65 -11.00
C ILE A 92 7.49 -1.97 -12.37
N ASP A 93 6.38 -2.06 -13.09
CA ASP A 93 6.21 -1.26 -14.31
C ASP A 93 6.09 0.23 -13.95
N PRO A 94 6.84 1.15 -14.62
CA PRO A 94 6.75 2.59 -14.35
C PRO A 94 5.34 3.17 -14.51
N ILE A 95 4.44 2.50 -15.24
CA ILE A 95 3.03 2.90 -15.35
C ILE A 95 2.32 2.99 -14.00
N HIS A 96 2.73 2.20 -13.00
CA HIS A 96 2.13 2.27 -11.67
C HIS A 96 2.49 3.58 -10.94
N ILE A 97 3.72 4.06 -11.10
CA ILE A 97 4.16 5.34 -10.53
C ILE A 97 3.47 6.50 -11.25
N VAL A 98 3.38 6.43 -12.59
CA VAL A 98 2.63 7.41 -13.40
C VAL A 98 1.17 7.44 -12.97
N GLY A 99 0.53 6.28 -12.81
CA GLY A 99 -0.86 6.15 -12.38
C GLY A 99 -1.12 6.75 -11.00
N ALA A 100 -0.22 6.53 -10.04
CA ALA A 100 -0.30 7.15 -8.72
C ALA A 100 -0.26 8.68 -8.80
N LEU A 101 0.72 9.24 -9.54
CA LEU A 101 0.85 10.69 -9.73
C LEU A 101 -0.37 11.29 -10.43
N VAL A 102 -0.81 10.68 -11.53
CA VAL A 102 -1.95 11.18 -12.30
C VAL A 102 -3.23 11.17 -11.47
N GLY A 103 -3.51 10.09 -10.74
CA GLY A 103 -4.66 10.01 -9.85
C GLY A 103 -4.65 11.13 -8.80
N GLU A 104 -3.52 11.30 -8.10
CA GLU A 104 -3.35 12.31 -7.05
C GLU A 104 -3.56 13.74 -7.57
N HIS A 105 -2.93 14.08 -8.69
CA HIS A 105 -3.03 15.43 -9.27
C HIS A 105 -4.33 15.66 -10.05
N THR A 106 -5.08 14.62 -10.40
CA THR A 106 -6.40 14.80 -11.00
C THR A 106 -7.45 15.11 -9.94
N TYR A 107 -7.45 14.39 -8.82
CA TYR A 107 -8.57 14.45 -7.87
C TYR A 107 -8.26 15.10 -6.53
N ASN A 108 -7.01 15.06 -6.05
CA ASN A 108 -6.68 15.54 -4.70
C ASN A 108 -6.06 16.94 -4.67
N VAL A 109 -5.06 17.17 -5.50
CA VAL A 109 -4.32 18.44 -5.57
C VAL A 109 -4.18 18.88 -7.02
N SER A 110 -3.94 20.16 -7.29
CA SER A 110 -3.53 20.58 -8.63
C SER A 110 -2.01 20.53 -8.72
N ALA A 111 -1.47 20.15 -9.88
CA ALA A 111 -0.05 20.26 -10.15
C ALA A 111 0.35 21.74 -10.03
N VAL A 112 1.25 22.07 -9.10
CA VAL A 112 1.66 23.47 -8.87
C VAL A 112 2.91 23.79 -9.70
N GLY A 113 2.74 24.62 -10.73
CA GLY A 113 3.84 25.24 -11.48
C GLY A 113 4.93 24.25 -11.95
N THR A 114 6.16 24.51 -11.53
CA THR A 114 7.37 23.73 -11.87
C THR A 114 7.85 22.87 -10.69
N MET A 115 8.74 21.91 -10.97
CA MET A 115 9.37 21.08 -9.93
C MET A 115 10.05 21.90 -8.82
N GLN A 116 10.54 23.11 -9.13
CA GLN A 116 11.17 24.02 -8.17
C GLN A 116 10.28 24.35 -6.96
N THR A 117 8.98 24.49 -7.18
CA THR A 117 8.02 24.79 -6.11
C THR A 117 7.98 23.67 -5.06
N TYR A 118 8.10 22.42 -5.48
CA TYR A 118 8.13 21.27 -4.57
C TYR A 118 9.41 21.26 -3.72
N TYR A 119 10.56 21.54 -4.32
CA TYR A 119 11.84 21.64 -3.59
C TYR A 119 11.83 22.74 -2.51
N VAL A 120 11.32 23.93 -2.85
CA VAL A 120 11.24 25.05 -1.88
C VAL A 120 10.36 24.68 -0.69
N LYS A 121 9.21 24.04 -0.94
CA LYS A 121 8.35 23.54 0.15
C LYS A 121 9.05 22.46 0.96
N ALA A 122 9.78 21.54 0.34
CA ALA A 122 10.51 20.49 1.06
C ALA A 122 11.51 21.09 2.06
N LEU A 123 12.28 22.09 1.65
CA LEU A 123 13.27 22.77 2.52
C LEU A 123 12.61 23.48 3.70
N ALA A 124 11.45 24.12 3.50
CA ALA A 124 10.74 24.81 4.57
C ALA A 124 10.30 23.84 5.69
N TYR A 125 9.79 22.66 5.33
CA TYR A 125 9.33 21.67 6.32
C TYR A 125 10.48 20.89 6.96
N ALA A 126 11.56 20.64 6.21
CA ALA A 126 12.75 19.97 6.75
C ALA A 126 13.44 20.78 7.86
N ASN A 127 13.25 22.11 7.88
CA ASN A 127 13.81 23.02 8.88
C ASN A 127 12.81 23.46 9.96
N ALA A 128 11.57 22.97 9.91
CA ALA A 128 10.55 23.31 10.90
C ALA A 128 10.74 22.48 12.19
N ASP A 129 10.45 23.11 13.33
CA ASP A 129 10.44 22.42 14.63
C ASP A 129 9.01 21.96 14.97
N PHE A 130 8.79 20.65 15.02
CA PHE A 130 7.52 20.05 15.37
C PHE A 130 7.70 18.57 15.74
N ALA A 131 6.69 17.99 16.39
CA ALA A 131 6.62 16.57 16.72
C ALA A 131 5.25 16.00 16.36
N PHE A 132 5.17 14.69 16.10
CA PHE A 132 3.90 13.99 15.87
C PHE A 132 3.18 13.74 17.18
N ARG A 133 2.03 14.38 17.36
CA ARG A 133 1.27 14.38 18.61
C ARG A 133 -0.22 14.43 18.34
N TYR A 134 -0.99 13.89 19.26
CA TYR A 134 -2.45 13.97 19.27
C TYR A 134 -2.95 14.26 20.68
N LYS A 135 -3.85 15.24 20.83
CA LYS A 135 -4.35 15.71 22.14
C LYS A 135 -3.24 15.91 23.18
N GLY A 136 -2.12 16.49 22.76
CA GLY A 136 -1.04 16.75 23.70
C GLY A 136 -0.14 15.54 24.01
N VAL A 137 -0.26 14.40 23.33
CA VAL A 137 0.53 13.18 23.58
C VAL A 137 1.34 12.82 22.34
N ALA A 138 2.65 12.59 22.49
CA ALA A 138 3.51 12.16 21.39
C ALA A 138 3.15 10.76 20.89
N VAL A 139 3.32 10.50 19.59
CA VAL A 139 2.93 9.21 18.99
C VAL A 139 3.68 8.04 19.62
N GLN A 140 4.97 8.17 19.93
CA GLN A 140 5.72 7.09 20.58
C GLN A 140 5.18 6.74 21.96
N THR A 141 4.97 7.75 22.81
CA THR A 141 4.34 7.58 24.12
C THR A 141 2.95 6.98 24.01
N PHE A 142 2.18 7.36 22.99
CA PHE A 142 0.85 6.79 22.78
C PHE A 142 0.90 5.30 22.41
N LEU A 143 1.90 4.89 21.64
CA LEU A 143 2.10 3.52 21.19
C LEU A 143 2.60 2.56 22.28
N GLU A 144 2.95 3.07 23.46
CA GLU A 144 3.32 2.25 24.64
C GLU A 144 2.10 1.65 25.35
N ARG A 145 0.88 2.07 24.98
CA ARG A 145 -0.35 1.60 25.62
C ARG A 145 -0.60 0.09 25.38
N PRO A 146 -1.22 -0.62 26.35
CA PRO A 146 -1.42 -2.07 26.27
C PRO A 146 -2.14 -2.57 25.01
N GLU A 147 -3.04 -1.77 24.44
CA GLU A 147 -3.80 -2.09 23.22
C GLU A 147 -2.87 -2.36 22.02
N PHE A 148 -1.67 -1.75 22.00
CA PHE A 148 -0.67 -1.93 20.93
C PHE A 148 0.27 -3.11 21.17
N SER A 149 0.18 -3.81 22.30
CA SER A 149 1.08 -4.91 22.66
C SER A 149 1.18 -5.99 21.57
N ARG A 150 0.05 -6.32 20.92
CA ARG A 150 0.00 -7.30 19.82
C ARG A 150 0.82 -6.91 18.58
N CYS A 151 1.16 -5.62 18.43
CA CYS A 151 1.95 -5.13 17.29
C CYS A 151 3.45 -5.29 17.50
N THR A 152 3.92 -5.51 18.73
CA THR A 152 5.35 -5.67 19.05
C THR A 152 5.98 -6.90 18.38
N ALA A 153 5.19 -7.93 18.11
CA ALA A 153 5.63 -9.15 17.44
C ALA A 153 5.73 -9.02 15.90
N LYS A 154 5.31 -7.89 15.31
CA LYS A 154 5.34 -7.69 13.86
C LYS A 154 6.76 -7.45 13.36
N GLN A 155 7.12 -8.13 12.29
CA GLN A 155 8.42 -7.97 11.65
C GLN A 155 8.33 -6.97 10.50
N GLY A 156 9.28 -6.04 10.48
CA GLY A 156 9.34 -5.01 9.45
C GLY A 156 8.34 -3.87 9.65
N SER A 157 8.69 -2.72 9.11
CA SER A 157 7.94 -1.47 9.27
C SER A 157 6.51 -1.57 8.74
N ALA A 158 6.30 -2.29 7.65
CA ALA A 158 5.02 -2.33 6.95
C ALA A 158 3.94 -3.09 7.74
N GLU A 159 4.29 -4.24 8.33
CA GLU A 159 3.37 -4.98 9.21
C GLU A 159 3.16 -4.26 10.54
N LEU A 160 4.22 -3.67 11.09
CA LEU A 160 4.18 -2.96 12.37
C LEU A 160 3.23 -1.75 12.30
N TRP A 161 3.41 -0.87 11.32
CA TRP A 161 2.60 0.33 11.18
C TRP A 161 1.17 0.02 10.74
N SER A 162 0.96 -0.99 9.88
CA SER A 162 -0.38 -1.46 9.55
C SER A 162 -1.12 -2.02 10.76
N CYS A 163 -0.43 -2.75 11.66
CA CYS A 163 -1.02 -3.24 12.90
C CYS A 163 -1.42 -2.09 13.83
N ARG A 164 -0.56 -1.07 13.97
CA ARG A 164 -0.83 0.12 14.80
C ARG A 164 -2.04 0.91 14.30
N ASP A 165 -2.13 1.13 12.98
CA ASP A 165 -3.30 1.77 12.36
C ASP A 165 -4.59 0.96 12.63
N GLN A 166 -4.52 -0.37 12.54
CA GLN A 166 -5.65 -1.25 12.87
C GLN A 166 -6.04 -1.19 14.36
N VAL A 167 -5.08 -1.19 15.29
CA VAL A 167 -5.35 -1.01 16.72
C VAL A 167 -6.03 0.33 16.98
N TRP A 168 -5.57 1.41 16.33
CA TRP A 168 -6.21 2.71 16.42
C TRP A 168 -7.67 2.67 15.99
N ASP A 169 -7.95 2.13 14.80
CA ASP A 169 -9.31 1.98 14.27
C ASP A 169 -10.21 1.15 15.20
N GLU A 170 -9.69 0.07 15.78
CA GLU A 170 -10.45 -0.87 16.59
C GLU A 170 -10.65 -0.42 18.03
N ALA A 171 -9.67 0.21 18.66
CA ALA A 171 -9.68 0.49 20.09
C ALA A 171 -9.98 1.96 20.42
N PHE A 172 -9.57 2.90 19.56
CA PHE A 172 -9.58 4.33 19.91
C PHE A 172 -10.52 5.16 19.06
N ARG A 173 -10.52 5.00 17.74
CA ARG A 173 -11.25 5.88 16.81
C ARG A 173 -12.74 6.01 17.15
N GLY A 174 -13.18 7.22 17.52
CA GLY A 174 -14.58 7.50 17.87
C GLY A 174 -15.04 6.90 19.20
N LYS A 175 -14.12 6.43 20.05
CA LYS A 175 -14.41 5.76 21.32
C LYS A 175 -13.91 6.57 22.52
N THR A 176 -14.32 6.18 23.71
CA THR A 176 -13.79 6.67 24.98
C THR A 176 -12.99 5.57 25.65
N VAL A 177 -11.70 5.82 25.91
CA VAL A 177 -10.79 4.84 26.53
C VAL A 177 -10.08 5.50 27.71
N GLY A 178 -10.21 4.91 28.90
CA GLY A 178 -9.62 5.47 30.13
C GLY A 178 -10.10 6.90 30.44
N GLY A 179 -11.38 7.20 30.19
CA GLY A 179 -11.98 8.52 30.41
C GLY A 179 -11.66 9.58 29.35
N VAL A 180 -10.84 9.26 28.33
CA VAL A 180 -10.50 10.18 27.24
C VAL A 180 -11.34 9.85 26.00
N ALA A 181 -12.07 10.83 25.49
CA ALA A 181 -12.81 10.71 24.22
C ALA A 181 -11.90 10.98 23.01
N TYR A 182 -11.93 10.10 22.03
CA TYR A 182 -11.15 10.15 20.80
C TYR A 182 -12.07 10.47 19.62
N GLU A 183 -11.72 11.47 18.81
CA GLU A 183 -12.50 11.83 17.62
C GLU A 183 -12.49 10.70 16.56
N PRO A 184 -13.48 10.64 15.66
CA PRO A 184 -13.54 9.63 14.59
C PRO A 184 -12.51 9.86 13.45
N LEU A 185 -11.29 10.24 13.80
CA LEU A 185 -10.17 10.50 12.90
C LEU A 185 -9.39 9.22 12.60
N SER A 186 -8.81 9.09 11.40
CA SER A 186 -7.86 8.00 11.14
C SER A 186 -6.56 8.21 11.93
N PHE A 187 -5.75 7.17 12.08
CA PHE A 187 -4.49 7.24 12.84
C PHE A 187 -3.55 8.30 12.25
N GLN A 188 -3.44 8.32 10.91
CA GLN A 188 -2.74 9.36 10.16
C GLN A 188 -3.22 10.77 10.52
N ARG A 189 -4.55 10.98 10.57
CA ARG A 189 -5.13 12.29 10.88
C ARG A 189 -4.92 12.70 12.34
N ALA A 190 -4.93 11.73 13.25
CA ALA A 190 -4.74 11.99 14.66
C ALA A 190 -3.30 12.43 14.98
N PHE A 191 -2.29 11.68 14.51
CA PHE A 191 -0.90 11.87 14.96
C PHE A 191 0.01 12.57 13.95
N PHE A 192 -0.27 12.45 12.65
CA PHE A 192 0.65 12.86 11.58
C PHE A 192 0.17 14.13 10.85
N GLN A 193 -0.49 15.04 11.57
CA GLN A 193 -0.97 16.33 11.06
C GLN A 193 -0.50 17.54 11.89
N PRO A 194 0.80 17.85 11.89
CA PRO A 194 1.35 18.91 12.73
C PRO A 194 0.91 20.33 12.33
N PHE A 195 0.41 20.57 11.11
CA PHE A 195 0.22 21.94 10.57
C PHE A 195 -1.21 22.29 10.10
N TYR A 196 -2.25 21.60 10.57
CA TYR A 196 -3.68 21.85 10.28
C TYR A 196 -4.13 21.85 8.79
N ALA A 197 -3.22 21.88 7.81
CA ALA A 197 -3.50 21.90 6.38
C ALA A 197 -2.76 20.76 5.64
N GLY A 198 -3.52 19.77 5.14
CA GLY A 198 -3.06 18.78 4.16
C GLY A 198 -2.38 17.55 4.77
N GLN A 199 -2.87 16.37 4.39
CA GLN A 199 -2.60 15.06 5.03
C GLN A 199 -1.42 14.31 4.37
N THR A 200 -0.89 14.88 3.29
CA THR A 200 -0.04 14.25 2.28
C THR A 200 0.83 15.33 1.61
N PHE A 201 2.08 15.01 1.27
CA PHE A 201 3.06 16.03 0.88
C PHE A 201 3.84 15.67 -0.39
N GLY A 202 4.46 16.68 -0.99
CA GLY A 202 5.30 16.52 -2.18
C GLY A 202 4.53 16.20 -3.47
N LEU A 203 5.27 15.93 -4.54
CA LEU A 203 4.71 15.53 -5.83
C LEU A 203 3.90 14.23 -5.69
N GLY A 204 4.34 13.30 -4.85
CA GLY A 204 3.67 12.02 -4.62
C GLY A 204 2.44 12.08 -3.71
N GLN A 205 2.19 13.21 -3.02
CA GLN A 205 1.15 13.28 -1.98
C GLN A 205 1.26 12.10 -0.99
N ILE A 206 2.46 11.88 -0.45
CA ILE A 206 2.73 10.78 0.48
C ILE A 206 2.48 11.26 1.91
N SER A 207 1.87 10.41 2.74
CA SER A 207 1.70 10.71 4.16
C SER A 207 2.92 10.25 4.99
N PRO A 208 3.20 10.89 6.14
CA PRO A 208 4.26 10.40 7.04
C PRO A 208 4.06 8.95 7.50
N LEU A 209 2.82 8.53 7.76
CA LEU A 209 2.50 7.16 8.15
C LEU A 209 2.85 6.17 7.03
N THR A 210 2.49 6.49 5.79
CA THR A 210 2.77 5.63 4.63
C THR A 210 4.27 5.53 4.36
N ALA A 211 5.02 6.63 4.54
CA ALA A 211 6.48 6.59 4.43
C ALA A 211 7.13 5.73 5.52
N LEU A 212 6.59 5.78 6.74
CA LEU A 212 6.98 4.91 7.84
C LEU A 212 6.67 3.44 7.54
N GLU A 213 5.54 3.13 6.92
CA GLU A 213 5.18 1.76 6.52
C GLU A 213 6.24 1.15 5.58
N VAL A 214 6.73 1.90 4.59
CA VAL A 214 7.68 1.36 3.60
C VAL A 214 9.16 1.59 3.93
N THR A 215 9.48 2.17 5.10
CA THR A 215 10.85 2.62 5.35
C THR A 215 11.90 1.51 5.38
N ASP A 216 11.57 0.29 5.83
CA ASP A 216 12.51 -0.83 5.79
C ASP A 216 12.79 -1.29 4.36
N MET A 217 11.76 -1.26 3.50
CA MET A 217 11.93 -1.57 2.08
C MET A 217 12.82 -0.52 1.41
N VAL A 218 12.57 0.77 1.66
CA VAL A 218 13.38 1.86 1.09
C VAL A 218 14.82 1.81 1.58
N ASN A 219 15.04 1.52 2.87
CA ASN A 219 16.39 1.31 3.41
C ASN A 219 17.10 0.13 2.72
N LYS A 220 16.43 -1.01 2.59
CA LYS A 220 17.01 -2.21 1.97
C LYS A 220 17.32 -2.05 0.49
N VAL A 221 16.41 -1.41 -0.27
CA VAL A 221 16.46 -1.36 -1.74
C VAL A 221 17.22 -0.13 -2.25
N SER A 222 17.12 1.00 -1.54
CA SER A 222 17.68 2.29 -1.98
C SER A 222 18.71 2.89 -1.03
N GLY A 223 18.98 2.25 0.12
CA GLY A 223 20.04 2.65 1.04
C GLY A 223 19.74 3.89 1.88
N PHE A 224 18.50 4.38 1.91
CA PHE A 224 18.14 5.54 2.75
C PHE A 224 18.06 5.15 4.21
N ASP A 225 18.29 6.09 5.12
CA ASP A 225 18.09 5.86 6.55
C ASP A 225 16.65 5.44 6.85
N ARG A 226 16.48 4.57 7.85
CA ARG A 226 15.15 4.26 8.36
C ARG A 226 14.53 5.48 9.02
N LEU A 227 13.29 5.77 8.61
CA LEU A 227 12.47 6.83 9.16
C LEU A 227 11.91 6.41 10.52
N THR A 228 11.82 7.38 11.42
CA THR A 228 11.22 7.23 12.75
C THR A 228 10.35 8.45 13.04
N PRO A 229 9.19 8.30 13.72
CA PRO A 229 8.38 9.43 14.14
C PRO A 229 9.11 10.41 15.09
N ASP A 230 10.21 10.01 15.71
CA ASP A 230 11.06 10.89 16.55
C ASP A 230 11.89 11.89 15.75
N ARG A 231 12.02 11.67 14.42
CA ARG A 231 12.74 12.56 13.50
C ARG A 231 11.80 12.99 12.38
N PRO A 232 10.74 13.75 12.69
CA PRO A 232 9.71 14.09 11.72
C PRO A 232 10.28 14.85 10.51
N GLN A 233 11.27 15.73 10.70
CA GLN A 233 11.92 16.48 9.63
C GLN A 233 12.52 15.56 8.55
N ALA A 234 13.11 14.43 8.95
CA ALA A 234 13.67 13.47 8.01
C ALA A 234 12.58 12.82 7.15
N ILE A 235 11.40 12.56 7.73
CA ILE A 235 10.25 12.03 6.98
C ILE A 235 9.79 13.05 5.94
N TYR A 236 9.64 14.32 6.33
CA TYR A 236 9.19 15.38 5.43
C TYR A 236 10.19 15.65 4.29
N ARG A 237 11.48 15.70 4.60
CA ARG A 237 12.54 15.77 3.58
C ARG A 237 12.36 14.68 2.53
N ASP A 238 12.18 13.45 2.97
CA ASP A 238 12.16 12.27 2.10
C ASP A 238 10.90 12.18 1.22
N ILE A 239 9.74 12.59 1.73
CA ILE A 239 8.48 12.53 0.99
C ILE A 239 8.18 13.80 0.16
N MET A 240 8.85 14.91 0.46
CA MET A 240 8.63 16.19 -0.25
C MET A 240 9.64 16.46 -1.34
N ASP A 241 10.90 16.07 -1.15
CA ASP A 241 11.93 16.16 -2.18
C ASP A 241 11.54 15.27 -3.37
N PRO A 242 11.33 15.81 -4.58
CA PRO A 242 10.93 15.02 -5.75
C PRO A 242 11.84 13.84 -6.09
N ASP A 243 13.16 13.99 -5.95
CA ASP A 243 14.12 12.95 -6.29
C ASP A 243 13.95 11.76 -5.33
N ARG A 244 13.73 12.04 -4.04
CA ARG A 244 13.48 11.03 -3.00
C ARG A 244 12.05 10.48 -3.04
N ALA A 245 11.06 11.34 -3.28
CA ALA A 245 9.65 10.97 -3.28
C ALA A 245 9.35 9.91 -4.35
N SER A 246 9.98 9.97 -5.53
CA SER A 246 9.82 8.95 -6.58
C SER A 246 10.15 7.53 -6.10
N ILE A 247 11.16 7.40 -5.23
CA ILE A 247 11.57 6.13 -4.60
C ILE A 247 10.50 5.65 -3.63
N TYR A 248 9.94 6.54 -2.81
CA TYR A 248 8.86 6.17 -1.89
C TYR A 248 7.58 5.78 -2.65
N ILE A 249 7.22 6.46 -3.75
CA ILE A 249 6.08 6.05 -4.58
C ILE A 249 6.28 4.62 -5.08
N ALA A 250 7.47 4.31 -5.61
CA ALA A 250 7.80 2.97 -6.08
C ALA A 250 7.70 1.92 -4.96
N ALA A 251 8.20 2.23 -3.77
CA ALA A 251 8.12 1.36 -2.60
C ALA A 251 6.67 1.12 -2.15
N ILE A 252 5.81 2.14 -2.14
CA ILE A 252 4.39 2.04 -1.76
C ILE A 252 3.62 1.15 -2.74
N VAL A 253 3.87 1.32 -4.04
CA VAL A 253 3.29 0.45 -5.08
C VAL A 253 3.77 -0.98 -4.90
N ARG A 254 5.09 -1.20 -4.72
CA ARG A 254 5.66 -2.53 -4.51
C ARG A 254 5.07 -3.21 -3.28
N ASP A 255 4.96 -2.49 -2.16
CA ASP A 255 4.32 -3.00 -0.94
C ASP A 255 2.86 -3.43 -1.18
N SER A 256 2.12 -2.66 -1.98
CA SER A 256 0.75 -3.00 -2.35
C SER A 256 0.67 -4.28 -3.18
N ILE A 257 1.55 -4.43 -4.17
CA ILE A 257 1.63 -5.64 -5.00
C ILE A 257 2.03 -6.85 -4.14
N ASP A 258 3.03 -6.71 -3.27
CA ASP A 258 3.47 -7.78 -2.36
C ASP A 258 2.37 -8.21 -1.39
N ALA A 259 1.65 -7.25 -0.80
CA ALA A 259 0.57 -7.51 0.14
C ALA A 259 -0.59 -8.31 -0.51
N TYR A 260 -0.91 -8.02 -1.77
CA TYR A 260 -1.92 -8.76 -2.52
C TYR A 260 -1.42 -10.13 -2.98
N ALA A 261 -0.17 -10.22 -3.44
CA ALA A 261 0.46 -11.49 -3.82
C ALA A 261 0.53 -12.46 -2.64
N ALA A 262 0.84 -11.97 -1.44
CA ALA A 262 0.81 -12.76 -0.19
C ALA A 262 -0.60 -13.27 0.18
N LYS A 263 -1.64 -12.72 -0.43
CA LYS A 263 -3.03 -13.19 -0.33
C LYS A 263 -3.50 -13.86 -1.63
N GLY A 264 -2.57 -14.28 -2.49
CA GLY A 264 -2.81 -15.05 -3.70
C GLY A 264 -3.48 -14.26 -4.82
N PHE A 265 -3.29 -12.94 -4.87
CA PHE A 265 -3.76 -12.09 -5.96
C PHE A 265 -2.57 -11.34 -6.57
N ASP A 266 -2.27 -11.61 -7.84
CA ASP A 266 -1.28 -10.83 -8.56
C ASP A 266 -1.94 -9.61 -9.19
N ILE A 267 -1.63 -8.42 -8.66
CA ILE A 267 -2.15 -7.14 -9.15
C ILE A 267 -1.12 -6.36 -9.99
N SER A 268 0.07 -6.91 -10.26
CA SER A 268 1.12 -6.17 -10.99
C SER A 268 0.76 -5.87 -12.43
N GLY A 269 -0.24 -6.54 -13.00
CA GLY A 269 -0.74 -6.27 -14.36
C GLY A 269 -1.81 -5.16 -14.44
N ASN A 270 -2.32 -4.65 -13.30
CA ASN A 270 -3.43 -3.70 -13.29
C ASN A 270 -3.05 -2.39 -12.56
N PRO A 271 -2.62 -1.34 -13.30
CA PRO A 271 -2.24 -0.08 -12.69
C PRO A 271 -3.40 0.65 -12.01
N GLY A 272 -4.65 0.47 -12.47
CA GLY A 272 -5.82 1.02 -11.80
C GLY A 272 -6.01 0.47 -10.37
N ILE A 273 -5.75 -0.82 -10.15
CA ILE A 273 -5.80 -1.39 -8.80
C ILE A 273 -4.69 -0.82 -7.90
N THR A 274 -3.46 -0.71 -8.42
CA THR A 274 -2.37 -0.09 -7.64
C THR A 274 -2.63 1.39 -7.35
N ALA A 275 -3.19 2.16 -8.29
CA ALA A 275 -3.54 3.57 -8.08
C ALA A 275 -4.70 3.72 -7.08
N THR A 276 -5.64 2.78 -7.08
CA THR A 276 -6.68 2.69 -6.05
C THR A 276 -6.04 2.53 -4.68
N LEU A 277 -5.14 1.56 -4.51
CA LEU A 277 -4.46 1.28 -3.24
C LEU A 277 -3.55 2.43 -2.79
N TYR A 278 -2.91 3.12 -3.73
CA TYR A 278 -2.14 4.32 -3.44
C TYR A 278 -3.01 5.42 -2.82
N ASN A 279 -4.24 5.60 -3.33
CA ASN A 279 -5.18 6.59 -2.82
C ASN A 279 -5.78 6.21 -1.46
N VAL A 280 -6.16 4.94 -1.27
CA VAL A 280 -6.94 4.52 -0.11
C VAL A 280 -6.14 3.82 1.00
N GLY A 281 -4.88 3.49 0.74
CA GLY A 281 -3.97 2.82 1.66
C GLY A 281 -4.44 1.44 2.14
N GLN A 282 -3.79 0.97 3.21
CA GLN A 282 -4.07 -0.29 3.92
C GLN A 282 -4.11 -1.55 3.01
N PRO A 283 -3.11 -1.80 2.15
CA PRO A 283 -3.16 -2.89 1.17
C PRO A 283 -3.28 -4.27 1.82
N ARG A 284 -2.58 -4.53 2.94
CA ARG A 284 -2.66 -5.81 3.69
C ARG A 284 -4.06 -6.12 4.20
N ARG A 285 -4.72 -5.13 4.82
CA ARG A 285 -6.09 -5.27 5.34
C ARG A 285 -7.06 -5.57 4.20
N ARG A 286 -6.97 -4.83 3.10
CA ARG A 286 -7.84 -4.99 1.93
C ARG A 286 -7.64 -6.33 1.23
N ALA A 287 -6.39 -6.78 1.09
CA ALA A 287 -6.06 -8.08 0.54
C ALA A 287 -6.60 -9.23 1.42
N ALA A 288 -6.45 -9.12 2.75
CA ALA A 288 -7.01 -10.08 3.69
C ALA A 288 -8.54 -10.13 3.63
N GLN A 289 -9.21 -8.98 3.58
CA GLN A 289 -10.67 -8.89 3.43
C GLN A 289 -11.15 -9.51 2.12
N LEU A 290 -10.44 -9.27 1.01
CA LEU A 290 -10.76 -9.89 -0.27
C LEU A 290 -10.62 -11.41 -0.20
N ARG A 291 -9.50 -11.93 0.33
CA ARG A 291 -9.29 -13.38 0.47
C ARG A 291 -10.37 -14.02 1.35
N ALA A 292 -10.75 -13.37 2.45
CA ALA A 292 -11.83 -13.85 3.31
C ALA A 292 -13.18 -13.89 2.58
N ALA A 293 -13.51 -12.85 1.80
CA ALA A 293 -14.73 -12.81 1.00
C ALA A 293 -14.77 -13.91 -0.07
N VAL A 294 -13.64 -14.18 -0.74
CA VAL A 294 -13.53 -15.29 -1.70
C VAL A 294 -13.77 -16.63 -1.04
N ALA A 295 -13.14 -16.87 0.11
CA ALA A 295 -13.28 -18.10 0.88
C ALA A 295 -14.70 -18.31 1.42
N SER A 296 -15.42 -17.24 1.74
CA SER A 296 -16.81 -17.30 2.19
C SER A 296 -17.84 -17.42 1.06
N GLY A 297 -17.39 -17.61 -0.19
CA GLY A 297 -18.28 -17.77 -1.34
C GLY A 297 -18.87 -16.46 -1.90
N SER A 298 -18.39 -15.28 -1.47
CA SER A 298 -18.88 -14.00 -2.00
C SER A 298 -18.67 -13.86 -3.51
N ASP A 299 -19.57 -13.16 -4.20
CA ASP A 299 -19.42 -12.83 -5.63
C ASP A 299 -18.21 -11.93 -5.92
N ARG A 300 -17.70 -11.23 -4.90
CA ARG A 300 -16.48 -10.42 -5.04
C ARG A 300 -15.24 -11.31 -5.08
N LYS A 301 -14.83 -11.69 -6.30
CA LYS A 301 -13.65 -12.53 -6.53
C LYS A 301 -12.35 -11.79 -6.78
N LEU A 302 -12.42 -10.49 -7.11
CA LEU A 302 -11.27 -9.67 -7.48
C LEU A 302 -11.29 -8.33 -6.71
N PRO A 303 -10.13 -7.64 -6.60
CA PRO A 303 -10.15 -6.24 -6.21
C PRO A 303 -10.86 -5.42 -7.29
N VAL A 304 -11.40 -4.27 -6.88
CA VAL A 304 -12.14 -3.35 -7.75
C VAL A 304 -11.53 -1.97 -7.62
N GLU A 305 -11.48 -1.25 -8.73
CA GLU A 305 -10.95 0.10 -8.77
C GLU A 305 -11.88 1.07 -8.03
N ASN A 306 -11.31 2.09 -7.37
CA ASN A 306 -12.06 3.30 -7.06
C ASN A 306 -11.99 4.28 -8.26
N TYR A 307 -12.53 5.48 -8.08
CA TYR A 307 -12.49 6.54 -9.11
C TYR A 307 -11.08 6.92 -9.57
N TYR A 308 -10.03 6.77 -8.74
CA TYR A 308 -8.63 6.93 -9.17
C TYR A 308 -8.26 5.82 -10.14
N GLY A 309 -8.36 4.57 -9.67
CA GLY A 309 -7.97 3.42 -10.47
C GLY A 309 -8.71 3.35 -11.79
N TRP A 310 -10.00 3.73 -11.76
CA TRP A 310 -10.84 3.74 -12.93
C TRP A 310 -10.30 4.67 -14.01
N LEU A 311 -9.94 5.91 -13.64
CA LEU A 311 -9.34 6.89 -14.55
C LEU A 311 -8.03 6.36 -15.16
N ILE A 312 -7.17 5.74 -14.35
CA ILE A 312 -5.86 5.26 -14.81
C ILE A 312 -6.01 4.16 -15.86
N ASN A 313 -6.94 3.24 -15.65
CA ASN A 313 -7.25 2.20 -16.63
C ASN A 313 -7.94 2.77 -17.88
N ASP A 314 -8.83 3.74 -17.72
CA ASP A 314 -9.57 4.40 -18.82
C ASP A 314 -8.65 5.24 -19.72
N ARG A 315 -7.56 5.78 -19.17
CA ARG A 315 -6.55 6.58 -19.90
C ARG A 315 -5.25 5.82 -20.16
N LEU A 316 -5.24 4.50 -19.98
CA LEU A 316 -4.01 3.70 -19.93
C LEU A 316 -3.11 3.87 -21.15
N ASP A 317 -3.67 3.88 -22.37
CA ASP A 317 -2.89 4.02 -23.59
C ASP A 317 -2.19 5.40 -23.69
N GLN A 318 -2.89 6.47 -23.29
CA GLN A 318 -2.31 7.81 -23.25
C GLN A 318 -1.17 7.90 -22.22
N LEU A 319 -1.33 7.23 -21.08
CA LEU A 319 -0.31 7.19 -20.02
C LEU A 319 0.91 6.36 -20.44
N LYS A 320 0.71 5.22 -21.12
CA LYS A 320 1.80 4.40 -21.66
C LYS A 320 2.60 5.14 -22.74
N ALA A 321 1.94 5.98 -23.55
CA ALA A 321 2.63 6.82 -24.52
C ALA A 321 3.66 7.78 -23.88
N LEU A 322 3.44 8.24 -22.64
CA LEU A 322 4.43 9.05 -21.89
C LEU A 322 5.72 8.27 -21.61
N LEU A 323 5.63 6.95 -21.52
CA LEU A 323 6.75 6.07 -21.22
C LEU A 323 7.51 5.64 -22.49
N GLY A 324 6.98 5.95 -23.68
CA GLY A 324 7.49 5.43 -24.95
C GLY A 324 7.09 3.98 -25.20
N THR A 325 6.06 3.48 -24.49
CA THR A 325 5.55 2.13 -24.62
C THR A 325 4.27 2.19 -25.44
N THR A 326 4.34 1.92 -26.74
CA THR A 326 3.15 1.72 -27.56
C THR A 326 2.68 0.28 -27.33
N THR A 327 1.41 0.08 -26.97
CA THR A 327 0.78 -1.24 -26.91
C THR A 327 0.85 -1.84 -28.32
N GLN A 328 1.63 -2.92 -28.51
CA GLN A 328 1.45 -3.82 -29.64
C GLN A 328 0.30 -4.77 -29.33
#